data_AF-A0A177EKV1-F1
#
_entry.id   AF-A0A177EKV1-F1
#
_cell.length_a   1.000
_cell.length_b   1.000
_cell.length_c   1.000
_cell.angle_alpha   90.00
_cell.angle_beta   90.00
_cell.angle_gamma   90.00
#
_symmetry.space_group_name_H-M   'P 1'
#
loop_
_entity.id
_entity.type
_entity.pdbx_description
1 polymer ?
#
loop_
_entity_poly.entity_id
_entity_poly.type
_entity_poly.pdbx_seq_one_letter_code
_entity_poly.pdbx_strand_id
1 'polypeptide(L)'
;SRGFMPLYNRKKDEFVDAKFDREDYIIIEPALLCLFFLFTFDSNTGRHDISHLPSPSKELKKFFAKYSDPLQVMDYTMHREWHRVVEDLPNKDISYCSNLFDSRNEIQFGLLNMIYVIREIAGKNDTELNEKIKSMESIIDSSKNISEPGKNSILMNIQEICTYLSKNKKIKIQCKSFFTKKLKNGLMDTSIYYSPTFQIIYKKKEKDAGSVVIELFGPNNEDGDPDHNGNIKCEVSENMLRNRDSVAKKTLRDIKKKYIEPKSYIGYIMRQYTDLYLNKISYAIKGKYRFTKRIQSILDSGYINPNGLLLCGNLETLQYKAEIIEIFLKKNQSYTESYRNAIGKNNPMVQFTRNLVGSVPINEYSVKEKFQSSGIYDGKYKDWYPWVEQDVSADTSDENSESSNSDSE
;
A
#
# COMPACT_ATOMS: atom_id res chain seq x y z
N SER A 1 2.98 -0.69 -7.30
CA SER A 1 3.74 0.45 -7.84
C SER A 1 5.00 0.59 -7.01
N ARG A 2 6.17 0.56 -7.65
CA ARG A 2 7.40 1.06 -7.02
C ARG A 2 7.20 2.56 -6.84
N GLY A 3 7.21 3.01 -5.60
CA GLY A 3 6.91 4.40 -5.27
C GLY A 3 7.60 4.71 -3.96
N PHE A 4 8.30 5.83 -3.95
CA PHE A 4 8.95 6.39 -2.78
C PHE A 4 7.93 6.49 -1.64
N MET A 5 8.17 5.79 -0.53
CA MET A 5 7.37 5.95 0.68
C MET A 5 8.16 6.83 1.65
N PRO A 6 7.55 7.88 2.24
CA PRO A 6 8.21 8.65 3.28
C PRO A 6 8.45 7.77 4.50
N LEU A 7 9.51 8.08 5.25
CA LEU A 7 9.89 7.34 6.45
C LEU A 7 9.01 7.78 7.62
N TYR A 8 8.54 6.84 8.45
CA TYR A 8 7.77 7.19 9.64
C TYR A 8 8.64 7.26 10.90
N ASN A 9 8.68 8.43 11.54
CA ASN A 9 9.31 8.59 12.85
C ASN A 9 8.25 8.43 13.95
N ARG A 10 8.30 7.30 14.67
CA ARG A 10 7.31 7.00 15.72
C ARG A 10 7.45 7.90 16.95
N LYS A 11 8.65 8.36 17.28
CA LYS A 11 8.89 9.26 18.44
C LYS A 11 8.23 10.62 18.24
N LYS A 12 8.27 11.15 17.02
CA LYS A 12 7.70 12.46 16.65
C LYS A 12 6.28 12.36 16.08
N ASP A 13 5.80 11.15 15.78
CA ASP A 13 4.54 10.87 15.08
C ASP A 13 4.40 11.59 13.73
N GLU A 14 5.52 11.71 13.00
CA GLU A 14 5.60 12.43 11.73
C GLU A 14 6.23 11.58 10.63
N PHE A 15 5.95 11.96 9.38
CA PHE A 15 6.62 11.40 8.21
C PHE A 15 7.74 12.34 7.79
N VAL A 16 8.92 11.79 7.54
CA VAL A 16 10.07 12.53 7.03
C VAL A 16 10.06 12.44 5.52
N ASP A 17 9.83 13.59 4.88
CA ASP A 17 9.90 13.74 3.43
C ASP A 17 11.36 13.94 3.02
N ALA A 18 11.99 12.85 2.59
CA ALA A 18 13.33 12.90 2.04
C ALA A 18 13.38 12.00 0.80
N LYS A 19 14.01 12.54 -0.25
CA LYS A 19 14.20 11.85 -1.52
C LYS A 19 15.27 10.78 -1.31
N PHE A 20 14.83 9.52 -1.18
CA PHE A 20 15.73 8.38 -1.14
C PHE A 20 15.49 7.52 -2.37
N ASP A 21 16.50 7.36 -3.22
CA ASP A 21 16.50 6.35 -4.26
C ASP A 21 16.43 4.96 -3.60
N ARG A 22 15.20 4.48 -3.39
CA ARG A 22 14.91 3.08 -3.06
C ARG A 22 14.68 2.28 -4.34
N GLU A 23 15.39 2.61 -5.41
CA GLU A 23 15.18 1.97 -6.71
C GLU A 23 15.53 0.47 -6.68
N ASP A 24 16.35 0.06 -5.70
CA ASP A 24 16.91 -1.29 -5.65
C ASP A 24 16.35 -2.20 -4.52
N TYR A 25 15.71 -1.65 -3.47
CA TYR A 25 15.36 -2.44 -2.28
C TYR A 25 13.86 -2.79 -2.20
N ILE A 26 13.56 -4.07 -2.03
CA ILE A 26 12.17 -4.52 -1.79
C ILE A 26 11.76 -4.34 -0.34
N ILE A 27 10.53 -3.86 -0.17
CA ILE A 27 9.96 -3.42 1.09
C ILE A 27 9.21 -4.62 1.71
N ILE A 28 9.60 -5.05 2.91
CA ILE A 28 8.94 -6.14 3.67
C ILE A 28 7.57 -5.73 4.18
N GLU A 29 7.39 -4.42 4.37
CA GLU A 29 6.19 -3.77 4.86
C GLU A 29 4.97 -4.13 3.98
N PRO A 30 4.98 -4.00 2.63
CA PRO A 30 3.94 -4.55 1.76
C PRO A 30 3.65 -6.05 1.92
N ALA A 31 4.64 -6.92 2.13
CA ALA A 31 4.38 -8.35 2.39
C ALA A 31 3.60 -8.54 3.67
N LEU A 32 4.01 -7.83 4.74
CA LEU A 32 3.30 -7.84 6.01
C LEU A 32 1.87 -7.33 5.83
N LEU A 33 1.63 -6.30 5.02
CA LEU A 33 0.28 -5.81 4.72
C LEU A 33 -0.57 -6.90 4.05
N CYS A 34 -0.05 -7.54 2.99
CA CYS A 34 -0.74 -8.65 2.32
C CYS A 34 -1.03 -9.80 3.29
N LEU A 35 -0.08 -10.14 4.16
CA LEU A 35 -0.25 -11.15 5.20
C LEU A 35 -1.36 -10.81 6.17
N PHE A 36 -1.40 -9.58 6.67
CA PHE A 36 -2.45 -9.15 7.58
C PHE A 36 -3.82 -9.10 6.91
N PHE A 37 -3.91 -8.77 5.63
CA PHE A 37 -5.16 -8.94 4.90
C PHE A 37 -5.62 -10.41 4.86
N LEU A 38 -4.71 -11.37 4.69
CA LEU A 38 -5.06 -12.79 4.78
C LEU A 38 -5.46 -13.21 6.19
N PHE A 39 -4.72 -12.77 7.22
CA PHE A 39 -4.99 -13.14 8.61
C PHE A 39 -6.32 -12.60 9.13
N THR A 40 -6.75 -11.45 8.63
CA THR A 40 -7.93 -10.75 9.14
C THR A 40 -9.18 -10.97 8.29
N PHE A 41 -9.05 -11.50 7.07
CA PHE A 41 -10.21 -11.67 6.20
C PHE A 41 -11.18 -12.72 6.75
N ASP A 42 -12.38 -12.28 7.12
CA ASP A 42 -13.48 -13.14 7.49
C ASP A 42 -14.34 -13.45 6.26
N SER A 43 -14.30 -14.71 5.84
CA SER A 43 -15.06 -15.17 4.68
C SER A 43 -16.58 -15.20 4.88
N ASN A 44 -17.06 -15.13 6.13
CA ASN A 44 -18.49 -15.11 6.46
C ASN A 44 -19.07 -13.71 6.30
N THR A 45 -18.41 -12.71 6.86
CA THR A 45 -18.82 -11.29 6.74
C THR A 45 -18.33 -10.63 5.46
N GLY A 46 -17.31 -11.20 4.81
CA GLY A 46 -16.67 -10.61 3.64
C GLY A 46 -15.90 -9.33 3.96
N ARG A 47 -15.42 -9.18 5.21
CA ARG A 47 -14.68 -8.01 5.70
C ARG A 47 -13.45 -8.44 6.50
N HIS A 48 -12.55 -7.48 6.74
CA HIS A 48 -11.45 -7.70 7.68
C HIS A 48 -11.94 -7.54 9.12
N ASP A 49 -11.54 -8.49 9.97
CA ASP A 49 -11.80 -8.54 11.39
C ASP A 49 -10.51 -8.90 12.13
N ILE A 50 -10.22 -8.17 13.20
CA ILE A 50 -9.02 -8.35 14.04
C ILE A 50 -9.37 -8.84 15.45
N SER A 51 -10.65 -9.11 15.74
CA SER A 51 -11.11 -9.44 17.10
C SER A 51 -10.52 -10.76 17.64
N HIS A 52 -10.03 -11.63 16.75
CA HIS A 52 -9.39 -12.90 17.11
C HIS A 52 -7.88 -12.77 17.36
N LEU A 53 -7.26 -11.63 17.04
CA LEU A 53 -5.84 -11.43 17.33
C LEU A 53 -5.63 -11.28 18.84
N PRO A 54 -4.60 -11.91 19.44
CA PRO A 54 -4.43 -11.93 20.89
C PRO A 54 -4.25 -10.54 21.52
N SER A 55 -3.43 -9.69 20.91
CA SER A 55 -3.10 -8.36 21.43
C SER A 55 -2.77 -7.38 20.30
N PRO A 56 -3.75 -6.99 19.45
CA PRO A 56 -3.53 -6.05 18.37
C PRO A 56 -3.15 -4.66 18.90
N SER A 57 -2.11 -4.06 18.32
CA SER A 57 -1.61 -2.73 18.66
C SER A 57 -2.65 -1.63 18.36
N LYS A 58 -2.47 -0.46 18.97
CA LYS A 58 -3.37 0.69 18.75
C LYS A 58 -3.37 1.13 17.28
N GLU A 59 -2.22 1.09 16.65
CA GLU A 59 -1.99 1.51 15.27
C GLU A 59 -2.60 0.49 14.30
N LEU A 60 -2.46 -0.81 14.59
CA LEU A 60 -3.15 -1.87 13.84
C LEU A 60 -4.68 -1.76 13.93
N LYS A 61 -5.21 -1.45 15.13
CA LYS A 61 -6.64 -1.20 15.34
C LYS A 61 -7.13 -0.01 14.52
N LYS A 62 -6.41 1.11 14.56
CA LYS A 62 -6.73 2.31 13.76
C LYS A 62 -6.72 2.00 12.26
N PHE A 63 -5.71 1.26 11.81
CA PHE A 63 -5.58 0.86 10.41
C PHE A 63 -6.81 0.05 9.95
N PHE A 64 -7.16 -1.04 10.64
CA PHE A 64 -8.30 -1.87 10.23
C PHE A 64 -9.67 -1.23 10.50
N ALA A 65 -9.78 -0.26 11.42
CA ALA A 65 -10.98 0.55 11.55
C ALA A 65 -11.24 1.40 10.30
N LYS A 66 -10.18 1.90 9.65
CA LYS A 66 -10.25 2.65 8.39
C LYS A 66 -10.34 1.75 7.15
N TYR A 67 -9.60 0.64 7.14
CA TYR A 67 -9.37 -0.22 5.97
C TYR A 67 -9.98 -1.63 6.12
N SER A 68 -11.25 -1.72 6.49
CA SER A 68 -11.94 -3.01 6.67
C SER A 68 -12.61 -3.58 5.41
N ASP A 69 -12.81 -2.76 4.36
CA ASP A 69 -13.39 -3.18 3.08
C ASP A 69 -12.32 -3.85 2.19
N PRO A 70 -12.43 -5.15 1.89
CA PRO A 70 -11.45 -5.86 1.06
C PRO A 70 -11.44 -5.40 -0.42
N LEU A 71 -12.45 -4.65 -0.85
CA LEU A 71 -12.48 -4.04 -2.19
C LEU A 71 -11.90 -2.62 -2.19
N GLN A 72 -11.38 -2.14 -1.07
CA GLN A 72 -10.63 -0.91 -1.03
C GLN A 72 -9.31 -1.09 -1.76
N VAL A 73 -8.97 -0.11 -2.59
CA VAL A 73 -7.75 -0.18 -3.38
C VAL A 73 -6.56 0.18 -2.51
N MET A 74 -5.55 -0.68 -2.56
CA MET A 74 -4.23 -0.43 -2.01
C MET A 74 -3.59 0.70 -2.80
N ASP A 75 -3.59 1.89 -2.22
CA ASP A 75 -2.99 3.08 -2.80
C ASP A 75 -1.91 3.64 -1.88
N TYR A 76 -1.29 4.73 -2.32
CA TYR A 76 -0.25 5.42 -1.57
C TYR A 76 -0.66 5.71 -0.13
N THR A 77 -1.87 6.23 0.08
CA THR A 77 -2.38 6.59 1.41
C THR A 77 -2.47 5.37 2.32
N MET A 78 -2.98 4.24 1.82
CA MET A 78 -3.04 3.00 2.59
C MET A 78 -1.64 2.49 2.94
N HIS A 79 -0.70 2.51 1.99
CA HIS A 79 0.68 2.11 2.27
C HIS A 79 1.32 3.03 3.32
N ARG A 80 1.20 4.34 3.18
CA ARG A 80 1.72 5.32 4.15
C ARG A 80 1.19 5.05 5.57
N GLU A 81 -0.12 4.84 5.72
CA GLU A 81 -0.71 4.48 7.01
C GLU A 81 -0.28 3.08 7.50
N TRP A 82 0.05 2.15 6.60
CA TRP A 82 0.60 0.86 6.98
C TRP A 82 2.03 0.98 7.52
N HIS A 83 2.87 1.84 6.95
CA HIS A 83 4.22 2.10 7.47
C HIS A 83 4.17 2.57 8.94
N ARG A 84 3.20 3.43 9.30
CA ARG A 84 2.93 3.81 10.70
C ARG A 84 2.64 2.61 11.62
N VAL A 85 2.13 1.50 11.10
CA VAL A 85 1.87 0.28 11.88
C VAL A 85 3.15 -0.50 12.16
N VAL A 86 4.08 -0.58 11.21
CA VAL A 86 5.21 -1.55 11.24
C VAL A 86 6.59 -0.93 11.40
N GLU A 87 6.78 0.36 11.11
CA GLU A 87 8.07 1.04 11.23
C GLU A 87 8.35 1.54 12.65
N ASP A 88 9.64 1.67 12.98
CA ASP A 88 10.17 2.14 14.26
C ASP A 88 9.46 1.53 15.49
N LEU A 89 9.23 0.22 15.46
CA LEU A 89 8.55 -0.50 16.54
C LEU A 89 9.47 -0.65 17.75
N PRO A 90 9.02 -0.39 18.99
CA PRO A 90 9.87 -0.38 20.19
C PRO A 90 10.23 -1.79 20.70
N ASN A 91 10.75 -2.62 19.80
CA ASN A 91 11.30 -3.94 20.05
C ASN A 91 12.73 -3.99 19.51
N LYS A 92 13.68 -4.37 20.36
CA LYS A 92 15.11 -4.48 20.03
C LYS A 92 15.42 -5.72 19.18
N ASP A 93 14.53 -6.71 19.21
CA ASP A 93 14.69 -7.97 18.49
C ASP A 93 14.33 -7.80 17.00
N ILE A 94 13.69 -6.68 16.64
CA ILE A 94 13.45 -6.31 15.24
C ILE A 94 14.68 -5.60 14.68
N SER A 95 15.25 -6.16 13.61
CA SER A 95 16.34 -5.55 12.85
C SER A 95 15.82 -4.69 11.70
N TYR A 96 16.53 -3.59 11.46
CA TYR A 96 16.25 -2.62 10.42
C TYR A 96 17.51 -2.40 9.59
N CYS A 97 17.35 -2.20 8.27
CA CYS A 97 18.47 -1.90 7.37
C CYS A 97 19.02 -0.50 7.61
N SER A 98 18.18 0.43 8.08
CA SER A 98 18.51 1.84 8.19
C SER A 98 18.12 2.41 9.56
N ASN A 99 19.07 3.12 10.17
CA ASN A 99 18.89 3.91 11.39
C ASN A 99 19.10 5.40 11.09
N LEU A 100 18.52 5.89 9.99
CA LEU A 100 18.61 7.30 9.61
C LEU A 100 17.71 8.17 10.52
N PHE A 101 18.17 9.37 10.85
CA PHE A 101 17.41 10.40 11.60
C PHE A 101 16.80 9.90 12.92
N ASP A 102 17.54 9.07 13.68
CA ASP A 102 17.10 8.46 14.94
C ASP A 102 15.80 7.64 14.84
N SER A 103 15.46 7.22 13.62
CA SER A 103 14.30 6.40 13.28
C SER A 103 14.74 5.06 12.67
N ARG A 104 14.11 3.98 13.14
CA ARG A 104 14.38 2.62 12.66
C ARG A 104 13.40 2.29 11.56
N ASN A 105 13.87 2.38 10.32
CA ASN A 105 13.04 2.21 9.14
C ASN A 105 13.63 1.13 8.25
N GLU A 106 12.81 0.63 7.33
CA GLU A 106 13.16 -0.48 6.44
C GLU A 106 13.49 -1.75 7.23
N ILE A 107 12.45 -2.55 7.45
CA ILE A 107 12.59 -3.83 8.13
C ILE A 107 13.54 -4.72 7.33
N GLN A 108 14.63 -5.16 7.96
CA GLN A 108 15.60 -6.04 7.30
C GLN A 108 14.95 -7.40 7.03
N PHE A 109 15.09 -7.93 5.82
CA PHE A 109 14.48 -9.21 5.49
C PHE A 109 15.07 -10.36 6.33
N GLY A 110 14.19 -11.15 6.92
CA GLY A 110 14.50 -12.39 7.62
C GLY A 110 13.19 -12.99 8.13
N LEU A 111 13.01 -14.31 8.03
CA LEU A 111 11.73 -14.92 8.38
C LEU A 111 11.43 -14.73 9.88
N LEU A 112 12.42 -14.86 10.75
CA LEU A 112 12.25 -14.61 12.18
C LEU A 112 12.02 -13.12 12.45
N ASN A 113 12.74 -12.22 11.78
CA ASN A 113 12.52 -10.78 11.91
C ASN A 113 11.09 -10.37 11.51
N MET A 114 10.54 -10.94 10.43
CA MET A 114 9.13 -10.74 10.07
C MET A 114 8.18 -11.24 11.16
N ILE A 115 8.47 -12.39 11.78
CA ILE A 115 7.67 -12.90 12.90
C ILE A 115 7.77 -11.97 14.12
N TYR A 116 8.93 -11.36 14.39
CA TYR A 116 9.05 -10.37 15.48
C TYR A 116 8.17 -9.14 15.25
N VAL A 117 8.09 -8.66 14.01
CA VAL A 117 7.19 -7.56 13.64
C VAL A 117 5.73 -7.97 13.85
N ILE A 118 5.34 -9.14 13.35
CA ILE A 118 3.98 -9.70 13.54
C ILE A 118 3.64 -9.83 15.02
N ARG A 119 4.56 -10.36 15.82
CA ARG A 119 4.42 -10.50 17.28
C ARG A 119 4.21 -9.16 17.94
N GLU A 120 5.04 -8.17 17.62
CA GLU A 120 4.95 -6.85 18.24
C GLU A 120 3.60 -6.17 17.97
N ILE A 121 3.02 -6.34 16.79
CA ILE A 121 1.77 -5.63 16.42
C ILE A 121 0.49 -6.44 16.65
N ALA A 122 0.55 -7.77 16.76
CA ALA A 122 -0.65 -8.62 16.87
C ALA A 122 -0.72 -9.47 18.15
N GLY A 123 0.39 -9.69 18.86
CA GLY A 123 0.45 -10.69 19.93
C GLY A 123 1.62 -10.53 20.90
N LYS A 124 2.00 -9.29 21.24
CA LYS A 124 3.24 -9.00 22.00
C LYS A 124 3.41 -9.85 23.26
N ASN A 125 2.32 -10.05 24.00
CA ASN A 125 2.31 -10.79 25.27
C ASN A 125 1.68 -12.19 25.15
N ASP A 126 1.50 -12.70 23.93
CA ASP A 126 0.86 -13.99 23.71
C ASP A 126 1.82 -15.15 23.98
N THR A 127 1.45 -16.05 24.90
CA THR A 127 2.33 -17.15 25.34
C THR A 127 2.60 -18.13 24.21
N GLU A 128 1.57 -18.56 23.48
CA GLU A 128 1.68 -19.56 22.42
C GLU A 128 2.58 -19.06 21.27
N LEU A 129 2.41 -17.80 20.87
CA LEU A 129 3.25 -17.16 19.88
C LEU A 129 4.72 -17.07 20.35
N ASN A 130 4.94 -16.62 21.58
CA ASN A 130 6.28 -16.44 22.13
C ASN A 130 7.03 -17.77 22.33
N GLU A 131 6.33 -18.87 22.66
CA GLU A 131 6.92 -20.21 22.75
C GLU A 131 7.42 -20.72 21.39
N LYS A 132 6.64 -20.52 20.32
CA LYS A 132 7.04 -20.89 18.95
C LYS A 132 8.23 -20.07 18.48
N ILE A 133 8.28 -18.78 18.82
CA ILE A 133 9.41 -17.90 18.53
C ILE A 133 10.68 -18.41 19.23
N LYS A 134 10.62 -18.70 20.52
CA LYS A 134 11.76 -19.25 21.28
C LYS A 134 12.26 -20.59 20.72
N SER A 135 11.34 -21.44 20.27
CA SER A 135 11.70 -22.69 19.59
C SER A 135 12.51 -22.43 18.32
N MET A 136 12.10 -21.45 17.50
CA MET A 136 12.86 -21.05 16.31
C MET A 136 14.22 -20.45 16.65
N GLU A 137 14.30 -19.55 17.64
CA GLU A 137 15.56 -18.97 18.12
C GLU A 137 16.57 -20.05 18.52
N SER A 138 16.15 -20.99 19.37
CA SER A 138 17.02 -22.07 19.83
C SER A 138 17.58 -22.92 18.69
N ILE A 139 16.81 -23.13 17.62
CA ILE A 139 17.27 -23.88 16.44
C ILE A 139 18.28 -23.03 15.66
N ILE A 140 17.97 -21.77 15.42
CA ILE A 140 18.81 -20.85 14.63
C ILE A 140 20.16 -20.59 15.31
N ASP A 141 20.17 -20.41 16.63
CA ASP A 141 21.39 -20.12 17.39
C ASP A 141 22.28 -21.36 17.59
N SER A 142 21.71 -22.57 17.53
CA SER A 142 22.45 -23.80 17.81
C SER A 142 23.49 -24.19 16.76
N SER A 143 23.40 -23.67 15.53
CA SER A 143 24.33 -24.03 14.45
C SER A 143 24.32 -23.00 13.33
N LYS A 144 25.51 -22.73 12.76
CA LYS A 144 25.62 -21.98 11.50
C LYS A 144 24.86 -22.68 10.36
N ASN A 145 24.82 -24.01 10.35
CA ASN A 145 24.09 -24.79 9.35
C ASN A 145 22.96 -25.57 10.02
N ILE A 146 21.72 -25.13 9.81
CA ILE A 146 20.53 -25.79 10.35
C ILE A 146 20.33 -27.12 9.62
N SER A 147 20.19 -28.20 10.38
CA SER A 147 19.88 -29.54 9.85
C SER A 147 18.48 -29.58 9.23
N GLU A 148 18.21 -30.55 8.36
CA GLU A 148 16.89 -30.68 7.73
C GLU A 148 15.73 -30.82 8.75
N PRO A 149 15.86 -31.60 9.84
CA PRO A 149 14.86 -31.60 10.92
C PRO A 149 14.66 -30.24 11.58
N GLY A 150 15.74 -29.47 11.76
CA GLY A 150 15.67 -28.10 12.29
C GLY A 150 14.92 -27.17 11.34
N LYS A 151 15.17 -27.28 10.03
CA LYS A 151 14.46 -26.50 9.02
C LYS A 151 12.96 -26.81 9.01
N ASN A 152 12.60 -28.10 9.06
CA ASN A 152 11.22 -28.54 9.15
C ASN A 152 10.53 -27.99 10.41
N SER A 153 11.24 -27.99 11.54
CA SER A 153 10.71 -27.46 12.81
C SER A 153 10.44 -25.96 12.74
N ILE A 154 11.33 -25.18 12.10
CA ILE A 154 11.11 -23.74 11.85
C ILE A 154 9.88 -23.52 10.97
N LEU A 155 9.76 -24.26 9.86
CA LEU A 155 8.59 -24.12 8.98
C LEU A 155 7.28 -24.51 9.67
N MET A 156 7.29 -25.52 10.53
CA MET A 156 6.14 -25.90 11.36
C MET A 156 5.77 -24.79 12.33
N ASN A 157 6.74 -24.18 13.02
CA ASN A 157 6.48 -23.05 13.90
C ASN A 157 5.86 -21.86 13.12
N ILE A 158 6.39 -21.51 11.95
CA ILE A 158 5.84 -20.43 11.10
C ILE A 158 4.42 -20.78 10.62
N GLN A 159 4.18 -22.03 10.22
CA GLN A 159 2.87 -22.54 9.81
C GLN A 159 1.84 -22.40 10.94
N GLU A 160 2.22 -22.79 12.16
CA GLU A 160 1.36 -22.72 13.33
C GLU A 160 1.06 -21.27 13.72
N ILE A 161 2.06 -20.38 13.70
CA ILE A 161 1.87 -18.94 13.93
C ILE A 161 0.88 -18.35 12.91
N CYS A 162 1.09 -18.61 11.62
CA CYS A 162 0.21 -18.10 10.55
C CYS A 162 -1.22 -18.62 10.70
N THR A 163 -1.40 -19.91 11.02
CA THR A 163 -2.72 -20.51 11.26
C THR A 163 -3.38 -19.94 12.51
N TYR A 164 -2.61 -19.75 13.59
CA TYR A 164 -3.10 -19.21 14.86
C TYR A 164 -3.65 -17.80 14.69
N LEU A 165 -2.87 -16.91 14.04
CA LEU A 165 -3.24 -15.52 13.81
C LEU A 165 -4.31 -15.32 12.72
N SER A 166 -4.56 -16.32 11.88
CA SER A 166 -5.54 -16.19 10.81
C SER A 166 -6.97 -16.50 11.26
N LYS A 167 -7.93 -15.68 10.82
CA LYS A 167 -9.37 -15.94 10.97
C LYS A 167 -9.77 -17.23 10.25
N ASN A 168 -9.23 -17.43 9.04
CA ASN A 168 -9.38 -18.67 8.29
C ASN A 168 -8.15 -19.55 8.47
N LYS A 169 -8.35 -20.70 9.12
CA LYS A 169 -7.28 -21.65 9.46
C LYS A 169 -6.66 -22.39 8.26
N LYS A 170 -7.17 -22.18 7.04
CA LYS A 170 -6.71 -22.82 5.80
C LYS A 170 -5.59 -22.02 5.14
N ILE A 171 -4.50 -21.84 5.87
CA ILE A 171 -3.24 -21.30 5.37
C ILE A 171 -2.21 -22.43 5.32
N LYS A 172 -1.41 -22.47 4.26
CA LYS A 172 -0.29 -23.40 4.10
C LYS A 172 0.99 -22.67 3.79
N ILE A 173 2.06 -23.01 4.48
CA ILE A 173 3.42 -22.53 4.23
C ILE A 173 4.17 -23.57 3.39
N GLN A 174 4.93 -23.11 2.39
CA GLN A 174 5.83 -23.95 1.62
C GLN A 174 7.15 -23.22 1.40
N CYS A 175 8.26 -23.88 1.70
CA CYS A 175 9.59 -23.37 1.43
C CYS A 175 10.50 -24.57 1.18
N LYS A 176 11.23 -24.57 0.07
CA LYS A 176 12.11 -25.69 -0.29
C LYS A 176 13.49 -25.56 0.36
N SER A 177 14.01 -24.35 0.49
CA SER A 177 15.32 -24.12 1.11
C SER A 177 15.45 -22.71 1.67
N PHE A 178 16.17 -22.61 2.77
CA PHE A 178 16.59 -21.36 3.41
C PHE A 178 17.93 -21.58 4.12
N PHE A 179 18.60 -20.50 4.45
CA PHE A 179 19.92 -20.48 5.09
C PHE A 179 19.94 -19.49 6.25
N THR A 180 20.91 -19.61 7.16
CA THR A 180 21.06 -18.67 8.26
C THR A 180 21.86 -17.45 7.83
N LYS A 181 21.54 -16.29 8.39
CA LYS A 181 22.34 -15.08 8.24
C LYS A 181 22.35 -14.27 9.53
N LYS A 182 23.36 -13.42 9.68
CA LYS A 182 23.41 -12.44 10.76
C LYS A 182 22.78 -11.14 10.29
N LEU A 183 21.89 -10.58 11.11
CA LEU A 183 21.24 -9.29 10.88
C LEU A 183 22.13 -8.12 11.36
N LYS A 184 21.77 -6.88 11.00
CA LYS A 184 22.51 -5.66 11.41
C LYS A 184 22.54 -5.46 12.92
N ASN A 185 21.48 -5.81 13.63
CA ASN A 185 21.45 -5.78 15.10
C ASN A 185 22.28 -6.92 15.76
N GLY A 186 22.89 -7.79 14.96
CA GLY A 186 23.76 -8.88 15.41
C GLY A 186 23.07 -10.20 15.71
N LEU A 187 21.73 -10.25 15.67
CA LEU A 187 20.96 -11.48 15.86
C LEU A 187 21.09 -12.40 14.65
N MET A 188 20.95 -13.71 14.88
CA MET A 188 20.86 -14.70 13.80
C MET A 188 19.42 -14.83 13.32
N ASP A 189 19.24 -15.01 12.02
CA ASP A 189 17.94 -15.20 11.36
C ASP A 189 18.08 -16.18 10.19
N THR A 190 16.98 -16.47 9.51
CA THR A 190 16.87 -17.25 8.30
C THR A 190 16.49 -16.37 7.12
N SER A 191 17.20 -16.55 6.01
CA SER A 191 16.94 -15.93 4.72
C SER A 191 16.67 -17.03 3.68
N ILE A 192 16.01 -16.65 2.60
CA ILE A 192 15.67 -17.56 1.50
C ILE A 192 16.51 -17.24 0.27
N TYR A 193 16.63 -18.20 -0.63
CA TYR A 193 17.26 -17.99 -1.94
C TYR A 193 16.26 -17.30 -2.89
N TYR A 194 16.76 -16.67 -3.96
CA TYR A 194 15.89 -16.09 -4.99
C TYR A 194 14.93 -17.13 -5.58
N SER A 195 15.46 -18.33 -5.84
CA SER A 195 14.69 -19.51 -6.22
C SER A 195 15.29 -20.72 -5.53
N PRO A 196 14.49 -21.58 -4.89
CA PRO A 196 13.03 -21.57 -4.81
C PRO A 196 12.45 -20.57 -3.79
N THR A 197 11.22 -20.12 -4.03
CA THR A 197 10.53 -19.12 -3.20
C THR A 197 9.95 -19.68 -1.90
N PHE A 198 9.72 -18.78 -0.94
CA PHE A 198 8.86 -19.04 0.21
C PHE A 198 7.43 -18.65 -0.14
N GLN A 199 6.48 -19.55 0.06
CA GLN A 199 5.10 -19.37 -0.34
C GLN A 199 4.15 -19.47 0.86
N ILE A 200 3.20 -18.54 0.90
CA ILE A 200 2.07 -18.55 1.83
C ILE A 200 0.80 -18.69 1.01
N ILE A 201 0.15 -19.83 1.15
CA ILE A 201 -0.99 -20.24 0.33
C ILE A 201 -2.25 -20.18 1.18
N TYR A 202 -3.15 -19.27 0.84
CA TYR A 202 -4.46 -19.13 1.44
C TYR A 202 -5.53 -19.78 0.58
N LYS A 203 -6.41 -20.57 1.20
CA LYS A 203 -7.60 -21.14 0.55
C LYS A 203 -8.87 -20.79 1.32
N LYS A 204 -9.93 -20.40 0.61
CA LYS A 204 -11.25 -20.19 1.24
C LYS A 204 -11.84 -21.51 1.74
N LYS A 205 -11.83 -22.55 0.92
CA LYS A 205 -12.12 -23.94 1.33
C LYS A 205 -11.07 -24.89 0.78
N GLU A 206 -10.91 -26.04 1.43
CA GLU A 206 -9.88 -27.03 1.09
C GLU A 206 -10.03 -27.56 -0.35
N LYS A 207 -11.29 -27.81 -0.76
CA LYS A 207 -11.67 -28.24 -2.11
C LYS A 207 -11.78 -27.10 -3.12
N ASP A 208 -11.59 -25.84 -2.72
CA ASP A 208 -11.66 -24.75 -3.69
C ASP A 208 -10.46 -24.83 -4.63
N ALA A 209 -10.74 -24.79 -5.94
CA ALA A 209 -9.73 -24.71 -6.98
C ALA A 209 -8.99 -23.36 -6.99
N GLY A 210 -9.44 -22.41 -6.17
CA GLY A 210 -8.87 -21.07 -6.03
C GLY A 210 -8.09 -20.88 -4.73
N SER A 211 -6.91 -20.28 -4.84
CA SER A 211 -6.05 -19.83 -3.75
C SER A 211 -5.49 -18.43 -4.01
N VAL A 212 -5.06 -17.78 -2.93
CA VAL A 212 -4.17 -16.62 -2.95
C VAL A 212 -2.79 -17.12 -2.51
N VAL A 213 -1.75 -16.77 -3.24
CA VAL A 213 -0.37 -17.17 -2.98
C VAL A 213 0.46 -15.92 -2.82
N ILE A 214 1.05 -15.72 -1.64
CA ILE A 214 2.10 -14.73 -1.44
C ILE A 214 3.42 -15.45 -1.62
N GLU A 215 4.19 -15.06 -2.61
CA GLU A 215 5.54 -15.55 -2.87
C GLU A 215 6.54 -14.50 -2.42
N LEU A 216 7.46 -14.91 -1.54
CA LEU A 216 8.63 -14.16 -1.14
C LEU A 216 9.82 -14.74 -1.89
N PHE A 217 10.59 -13.87 -2.53
CA PHE A 217 11.83 -14.18 -3.24
C PHE A 217 12.97 -13.67 -2.39
N GLY A 218 14.03 -14.44 -2.26
CA GLY A 218 15.27 -13.95 -1.66
C GLY A 218 15.90 -12.85 -2.52
N PRO A 219 16.93 -12.16 -2.02
CA PRO A 219 17.75 -11.29 -2.85
C PRO A 219 18.39 -12.07 -4.01
N ASN A 220 18.56 -11.39 -5.15
CA ASN A 220 19.41 -11.90 -6.22
C ASN A 220 20.87 -11.69 -5.78
N ASN A 221 21.61 -12.77 -5.58
CA ASN A 221 23.01 -12.71 -5.15
C ASN A 221 23.97 -12.21 -6.26
N GLU A 222 23.47 -11.71 -7.39
CA GLU A 222 24.31 -11.21 -8.49
C GLU A 222 25.04 -9.91 -8.11
N ASP A 223 24.46 -9.09 -7.22
CA ASP A 223 25.04 -7.79 -6.82
C ASP A 223 25.86 -7.83 -5.51
N GLY A 224 25.95 -8.99 -4.85
CA GLY A 224 26.81 -9.17 -3.66
C GLY A 224 26.42 -8.34 -2.42
N ASP A 225 25.33 -7.58 -2.45
CA ASP A 225 24.86 -6.74 -1.35
C ASP A 225 24.04 -7.58 -0.33
N PRO A 226 24.55 -7.84 0.88
CA PRO A 226 23.82 -8.58 1.93
C PRO A 226 22.64 -7.79 2.51
N ASP A 227 22.56 -6.48 2.25
CA ASP A 227 21.48 -5.58 2.69
C ASP A 227 20.35 -5.48 1.66
N HIS A 228 20.48 -6.09 0.48
CA HIS A 228 19.38 -6.18 -0.47
C HIS A 228 18.23 -7.03 0.08
N ASN A 229 17.07 -6.40 0.23
CA ASN A 229 15.84 -7.10 0.55
C ASN A 229 15.26 -7.75 -0.72
N GLY A 230 14.83 -9.01 -0.63
CA GLY A 230 14.32 -9.79 -1.76
C GLY A 230 12.88 -9.45 -2.19
N ASN A 231 12.45 -9.88 -3.37
CA ASN A 231 11.18 -9.45 -3.98
C ASN A 231 9.92 -10.08 -3.36
N ILE A 232 8.76 -9.43 -3.46
CA ILE A 232 7.47 -10.00 -3.07
C ILE A 232 6.53 -9.99 -4.27
N LYS A 233 5.87 -11.13 -4.51
CA LYS A 233 4.82 -11.26 -5.51
C LYS A 233 3.58 -11.83 -4.84
N CYS A 234 2.47 -11.10 -4.91
CA CYS A 234 1.17 -11.64 -4.54
C CYS A 234 0.48 -12.11 -5.81
N GLU A 235 0.28 -13.41 -5.93
CA GLU A 235 -0.50 -14.01 -7.00
C GLU A 235 -1.86 -14.46 -6.47
N VAL A 236 -2.88 -14.33 -7.30
CA VAL A 236 -4.19 -14.91 -7.03
C VAL A 236 -4.48 -15.85 -8.18
N SER A 237 -4.71 -17.13 -7.85
CA SER A 237 -5.06 -18.13 -8.87
C SER A 237 -6.23 -17.66 -9.73
N GLU A 238 -6.18 -17.98 -11.02
CA GLU A 238 -7.14 -17.48 -12.00
C GLU A 238 -8.60 -17.76 -11.60
N ASN A 239 -8.88 -18.85 -10.90
CA ASN A 239 -10.23 -19.23 -10.47
C ASN A 239 -10.86 -18.28 -9.42
N MET A 240 -10.06 -17.54 -8.64
CA MET A 240 -10.54 -16.57 -7.65
C MET A 240 -10.88 -15.21 -8.27
N LEU A 241 -10.06 -14.71 -9.22
CA LEU A 241 -10.25 -13.39 -9.85
C LEU A 241 -11.00 -13.44 -11.19
N ARG A 242 -10.86 -14.51 -11.98
CA ARG A 242 -11.52 -14.66 -13.29
C ARG A 242 -12.88 -15.31 -13.21
N ASN A 243 -13.61 -15.13 -12.12
CA ASN A 243 -15.06 -15.25 -12.18
C ASN A 243 -15.62 -14.01 -12.94
N ARG A 244 -15.31 -13.92 -14.24
CA ARG A 244 -15.67 -12.79 -15.12
C ARG A 244 -17.18 -12.58 -15.17
N ASP A 245 -17.95 -13.60 -14.81
CA ASP A 245 -19.39 -13.60 -14.58
C ASP A 245 -19.73 -14.12 -13.18
N SER A 246 -19.03 -13.61 -12.17
CA SER A 246 -19.34 -13.93 -10.79
C SER A 246 -20.80 -13.64 -10.49
N VAL A 247 -21.39 -14.44 -9.61
CA VAL A 247 -22.76 -14.21 -9.11
C VAL A 247 -22.91 -12.76 -8.67
N ALA A 248 -21.94 -12.22 -7.93
CA ALA A 248 -21.91 -10.82 -7.51
C ALA A 248 -21.97 -9.84 -8.70
N LYS A 249 -21.15 -10.03 -9.73
CA LYS A 249 -21.15 -9.15 -10.90
C LYS A 249 -22.44 -9.26 -11.71
N LYS A 250 -23.02 -10.47 -11.82
CA LYS A 250 -24.33 -10.69 -12.45
C LYS A 250 -25.42 -9.97 -11.67
N THR A 251 -25.48 -10.16 -10.36
CA THR A 251 -26.42 -9.46 -9.47
C THR A 251 -26.30 -7.93 -9.59
N LEU A 252 -25.08 -7.38 -9.61
CA LEU A 252 -24.87 -5.95 -9.82
C LEU A 252 -25.36 -5.47 -11.18
N ARG A 253 -25.17 -6.26 -12.26
CA ARG A 253 -25.73 -5.95 -13.59
C ARG A 253 -27.26 -6.00 -13.61
N ASP A 254 -27.86 -6.96 -12.91
CA ASP A 254 -29.32 -7.10 -12.82
C ASP A 254 -29.94 -5.92 -12.08
N ILE A 255 -29.34 -5.51 -10.94
CA ILE A 255 -29.74 -4.30 -10.20
C ILE A 255 -29.57 -3.07 -11.11
N LYS A 256 -28.44 -2.94 -11.80
CA LYS A 256 -28.21 -1.82 -12.72
C LYS A 256 -29.26 -1.75 -13.83
N LYS A 257 -29.67 -2.89 -14.39
CA LYS A 257 -30.74 -2.97 -15.41
C LYS A 257 -32.09 -2.55 -14.85
N LYS A 258 -32.42 -2.97 -13.62
CA LYS A 258 -33.64 -2.57 -12.91
C LYS A 258 -33.72 -1.05 -12.70
N TYR A 259 -32.58 -0.40 -12.48
CA TYR A 259 -32.47 1.05 -12.22
C TYR A 259 -31.83 1.83 -13.38
N ILE A 260 -32.06 1.40 -14.64
CA ILE A 260 -31.51 2.11 -15.81
C ILE A 260 -32.06 3.54 -15.92
N GLU A 261 -33.35 3.70 -15.66
CA GLU A 261 -34.09 4.98 -15.61
C GLU A 261 -34.72 5.14 -14.22
N PRO A 262 -33.93 5.57 -13.23
CA PRO A 262 -34.41 5.67 -11.87
C PRO A 262 -35.47 6.78 -11.74
N LYS A 263 -36.66 6.41 -11.25
CA LYS A 263 -37.78 7.35 -10.99
C LYS A 263 -37.85 7.84 -9.54
N SER A 264 -36.98 7.33 -8.68
CA SER A 264 -36.94 7.68 -7.26
C SER A 264 -35.52 7.92 -6.79
N TYR A 265 -35.37 8.66 -5.69
CA TYR A 265 -34.08 8.91 -5.05
C TYR A 265 -33.32 7.59 -4.76
N ILE A 266 -34.01 6.59 -4.19
CA ILE A 266 -33.44 5.25 -3.94
C ILE A 266 -32.96 4.62 -5.26
N GLY A 267 -33.71 4.78 -6.35
CA GLY A 267 -33.30 4.28 -7.66
C GLY A 267 -31.98 4.91 -8.14
N TYR A 268 -31.81 6.22 -7.94
CA TYR A 268 -30.55 6.88 -8.26
C TYR A 268 -29.40 6.32 -7.41
N ILE A 269 -29.60 6.19 -6.10
CA ILE A 269 -28.59 5.60 -5.20
C ILE A 269 -28.21 4.17 -5.62
N MET A 270 -29.19 3.33 -5.97
CA MET A 270 -28.93 1.96 -6.42
C MET A 270 -28.13 1.92 -7.72
N ARG A 271 -28.48 2.76 -8.71
CA ARG A 271 -27.70 2.89 -9.95
C ARG A 271 -26.26 3.30 -9.65
N GLN A 272 -26.08 4.31 -8.78
CA GLN A 272 -24.76 4.79 -8.38
C GLN A 272 -23.92 3.72 -7.69
N TYR A 273 -24.52 3.01 -6.72
CA TYR A 273 -23.89 1.91 -6.02
C TYR A 273 -23.43 0.82 -6.99
N THR A 274 -24.29 0.40 -7.92
CA THR A 274 -23.93 -0.64 -8.90
C THR A 274 -22.80 -0.21 -9.83
N ASP A 275 -22.82 1.03 -10.31
CA ASP A 275 -21.76 1.58 -11.17
C ASP A 275 -20.41 1.59 -10.44
N LEU A 276 -20.40 2.03 -9.18
CA LEU A 276 -19.19 2.07 -8.36
C LEU A 276 -18.61 0.68 -8.10
N TYR A 277 -19.43 -0.29 -7.71
CA TYR A 277 -18.96 -1.66 -7.44
C TYR A 277 -18.54 -2.40 -8.71
N LEU A 278 -19.25 -2.22 -9.83
CA LEU A 278 -18.82 -2.76 -11.12
C LEU A 278 -17.47 -2.17 -11.57
N ASN A 279 -17.21 -0.90 -11.25
CA ASN A 279 -15.92 -0.27 -11.51
C ASN A 279 -14.82 -0.80 -10.59
N LYS A 280 -15.08 -0.98 -9.28
CA LYS A 280 -14.13 -1.64 -8.35
C LYS A 280 -13.74 -3.03 -8.85
N ILE A 281 -14.73 -3.85 -9.26
CA ILE A 281 -14.48 -5.18 -9.85
C ILE A 281 -13.69 -5.08 -11.15
N SER A 282 -14.04 -4.13 -12.04
CA SER A 282 -13.29 -3.92 -13.29
C SER A 282 -11.84 -3.55 -13.03
N TYR A 283 -11.57 -2.72 -12.02
CA TYR A 283 -10.22 -2.35 -11.62
C TYR A 283 -9.46 -3.56 -11.07
N ALA A 284 -10.05 -4.31 -10.15
CA ALA A 284 -9.43 -5.52 -9.60
C ALA A 284 -9.06 -6.55 -10.69
N ILE A 285 -9.86 -6.67 -11.76
CA ILE A 285 -9.62 -7.63 -12.84
C ILE A 285 -8.67 -7.09 -13.92
N LYS A 286 -8.75 -5.79 -14.26
CA LYS A 286 -8.11 -5.21 -15.45
C LYS A 286 -7.08 -4.11 -15.14
N GLY A 287 -6.92 -3.74 -13.88
CA GLY A 287 -6.10 -2.59 -13.45
C GLY A 287 -6.61 -1.24 -13.95
N LYS A 288 -7.83 -1.16 -14.49
CA LYS A 288 -8.38 0.05 -15.12
C LYS A 288 -9.70 0.45 -14.51
N TYR A 289 -9.73 1.65 -13.95
CA TYR A 289 -10.96 2.30 -13.55
C TYR A 289 -11.70 2.89 -14.74
N ARG A 290 -13.00 3.09 -14.60
CA ARG A 290 -13.86 3.71 -15.62
C ARG A 290 -14.43 5.07 -15.20
N PHE A 291 -13.92 5.66 -14.11
CA PHE A 291 -14.42 6.93 -13.61
C PHE A 291 -14.10 8.11 -14.53
N THR A 292 -13.06 8.02 -15.37
CA THR A 292 -12.57 9.13 -16.21
C THR A 292 -13.65 9.69 -17.13
N LYS A 293 -14.39 8.84 -17.84
CA LYS A 293 -15.50 9.28 -18.71
C LYS A 293 -16.60 10.04 -17.94
N ARG A 294 -16.83 9.64 -16.69
CA ARG A 294 -17.86 10.23 -15.86
C ARG A 294 -17.41 11.54 -15.23
N ILE A 295 -16.16 11.60 -14.76
CA ILE A 295 -15.50 12.84 -14.34
C ILE A 295 -15.59 13.86 -15.48
N GLN A 296 -15.18 13.47 -16.69
CA GLN A 296 -15.24 14.31 -17.88
C GLN A 296 -16.66 14.85 -18.13
N SER A 297 -17.67 13.96 -18.17
CA SER A 297 -19.07 14.38 -18.38
C SER A 297 -19.59 15.36 -17.33
N ILE A 298 -19.17 15.23 -16.07
CA ILE A 298 -19.56 16.16 -15.00
C ILE A 298 -18.85 17.50 -15.21
N LEU A 299 -17.56 17.48 -15.52
CA LEU A 299 -16.81 18.70 -15.83
C LEU A 299 -17.35 19.40 -17.07
N ASP A 300 -17.93 18.66 -18.02
CA ASP A 300 -18.60 19.16 -19.24
C ASP A 300 -19.92 19.87 -18.98
N SER A 301 -20.55 19.66 -17.82
CA SER A 301 -21.79 20.33 -17.45
C SER A 301 -21.64 21.79 -16.94
N GLY A 302 -20.45 22.40 -17.09
CA GLY A 302 -20.28 23.85 -16.93
C GLY A 302 -19.65 24.34 -15.62
N TYR A 303 -18.95 23.49 -14.87
CA TYR A 303 -18.19 23.86 -13.65
C TYR A 303 -18.98 24.45 -12.47
N ILE A 304 -20.31 24.30 -12.45
CA ILE A 304 -21.14 24.96 -11.42
C ILE A 304 -21.27 24.10 -10.15
N ASN A 305 -21.19 22.77 -10.29
CA ASN A 305 -21.48 21.86 -9.18
C ASN A 305 -20.50 20.67 -9.12
N PRO A 306 -19.53 20.67 -8.18
CA PRO A 306 -18.60 19.55 -8.00
C PRO A 306 -19.24 18.31 -7.38
N ASN A 307 -20.47 18.38 -6.84
CA ASN A 307 -21.07 17.30 -6.05
C ASN A 307 -21.19 15.99 -6.85
N GLY A 308 -21.31 16.05 -8.17
CA GLY A 308 -21.29 14.85 -9.01
C GLY A 308 -19.99 14.05 -8.89
N LEU A 309 -18.85 14.73 -8.66
CA LEU A 309 -17.54 14.11 -8.50
C LEU A 309 -17.41 13.37 -7.17
N LEU A 310 -18.20 13.74 -6.15
CA LEU A 310 -18.30 12.97 -4.91
C LEU A 310 -18.90 11.57 -5.13
N LEU A 311 -19.56 11.35 -6.28
CA LEU A 311 -20.32 10.12 -6.57
C LEU A 311 -19.63 9.20 -7.59
N CYS A 312 -18.48 9.56 -8.19
CA CYS A 312 -17.87 8.72 -9.24
C CYS A 312 -16.81 7.74 -8.70
N GLY A 313 -16.32 7.93 -7.48
CA GLY A 313 -15.23 7.14 -6.91
C GLY A 313 -14.99 7.44 -5.44
N ASN A 314 -14.01 6.75 -4.85
CA ASN A 314 -13.57 6.99 -3.48
C ASN A 314 -12.59 8.17 -3.46
N LEU A 315 -12.96 9.28 -2.82
CA LEU A 315 -12.09 10.44 -2.69
C LEU A 315 -10.89 10.20 -1.79
N GLU A 316 -10.87 9.17 -0.95
CA GLU A 316 -9.65 8.79 -0.22
C GLU A 316 -8.55 8.30 -1.15
N THR A 317 -8.89 7.84 -2.37
CA THR A 317 -7.93 7.23 -3.29
C THR A 317 -7.11 8.27 -4.03
N LEU A 318 -5.78 8.21 -3.89
CA LEU A 318 -4.85 9.16 -4.54
C LEU A 318 -5.03 9.22 -6.06
N GLN A 319 -5.17 8.06 -6.71
CA GLN A 319 -5.43 7.98 -8.17
C GLN A 319 -6.69 8.77 -8.56
N TYR A 320 -7.76 8.66 -7.78
CA TYR A 320 -9.02 9.30 -8.12
C TYR A 320 -8.93 10.83 -7.95
N LYS A 321 -8.25 11.30 -6.91
CA LYS A 321 -7.93 12.74 -6.74
C LYS A 321 -7.10 13.26 -7.91
N ALA A 322 -6.02 12.55 -8.27
CA ALA A 322 -5.13 12.91 -9.37
C ALA A 322 -5.87 13.03 -10.70
N GLU A 323 -6.74 12.07 -11.01
CA GLU A 323 -7.51 12.05 -12.26
C GLU A 323 -8.54 13.19 -12.35
N ILE A 324 -9.20 13.53 -11.23
CA ILE A 324 -10.09 14.70 -11.19
C ILE A 324 -9.30 15.97 -11.53
N ILE A 325 -8.13 16.13 -10.90
CA ILE A 325 -7.29 17.31 -11.05
C ILE A 325 -6.74 17.38 -12.48
N GLU A 326 -6.20 16.29 -13.00
CA GLU A 326 -5.70 16.20 -14.38
C GLU A 326 -6.76 16.57 -15.41
N ILE A 327 -7.96 15.99 -15.34
CA ILE A 327 -9.03 16.27 -16.30
C ILE A 327 -9.51 17.73 -16.16
N PHE A 328 -9.63 18.24 -14.93
CA PHE A 328 -9.99 19.63 -14.68
C PHE A 328 -8.95 20.57 -15.31
N LEU A 329 -7.65 20.37 -15.04
CA LEU A 329 -6.60 21.24 -15.57
C LEU A 329 -6.50 21.16 -17.10
N LYS A 330 -6.51 19.95 -17.69
CA LYS A 330 -6.48 19.78 -19.15
C LYS A 330 -7.60 20.53 -19.86
N LYS A 331 -8.80 20.52 -19.29
CA LYS A 331 -9.95 21.23 -19.88
C LYS A 331 -9.78 22.75 -19.85
N ASN A 332 -9.07 23.28 -18.87
CA ASN A 332 -8.81 24.71 -18.70
C ASN A 332 -7.47 25.15 -19.31
N GLN A 333 -6.71 24.24 -19.92
CA GLN A 333 -5.37 24.51 -20.45
C GLN A 333 -5.39 25.49 -21.62
N SER A 334 -6.44 25.46 -22.44
CA SER A 334 -6.62 26.35 -23.60
C SER A 334 -7.06 27.76 -23.23
N TYR A 335 -7.41 28.02 -21.97
CA TYR A 335 -7.83 29.34 -21.53
C TYR A 335 -6.65 30.31 -21.51
N THR A 336 -6.92 31.59 -21.76
CA THR A 336 -5.91 32.64 -21.56
C THR A 336 -5.69 32.85 -20.06
N GLU A 337 -4.54 33.41 -19.68
CA GLU A 337 -4.28 33.76 -18.28
C GLU A 337 -5.36 34.71 -17.73
N SER A 338 -5.75 35.71 -18.51
CA SER A 338 -6.86 36.62 -18.16
C SER A 338 -8.17 35.88 -17.88
N TYR A 339 -8.53 34.88 -18.68
CA TYR A 339 -9.76 34.10 -18.46
C TYR A 339 -9.65 33.19 -17.23
N ARG A 340 -8.49 32.55 -16.98
CA ARG A 340 -8.26 31.78 -15.75
C ARG A 340 -8.38 32.65 -14.50
N ASN A 341 -7.85 33.86 -14.55
CA ASN A 341 -7.92 34.81 -13.45
C ASN A 341 -9.36 35.27 -13.21
N ALA A 342 -10.19 35.37 -14.27
CA ALA A 342 -11.61 35.68 -14.18
C ALA A 342 -12.46 34.57 -13.55
N ILE A 343 -12.15 33.28 -13.80
CA ILE A 343 -12.80 32.14 -13.12
C ILE A 343 -12.62 32.27 -11.60
N GLY A 344 -11.45 32.76 -11.16
CA GLY A 344 -11.18 33.16 -9.79
C GLY A 344 -11.20 32.02 -8.75
N LYS A 345 -10.58 32.27 -7.60
CA LYS A 345 -10.49 31.30 -6.49
C LYS A 345 -11.84 30.92 -5.85
N ASN A 346 -12.89 31.69 -6.13
CA ASN A 346 -14.23 31.47 -5.58
C ASN A 346 -15.10 30.57 -6.45
N ASN A 347 -14.63 30.19 -7.65
CA ASN A 347 -15.34 29.21 -8.46
C ASN A 347 -15.46 27.87 -7.71
N PRO A 348 -16.66 27.26 -7.62
CA PRO A 348 -16.87 26.03 -6.86
C PRO A 348 -15.95 24.87 -7.28
N MET A 349 -15.65 24.74 -8.57
CA MET A 349 -14.74 23.71 -9.08
C MET A 349 -13.27 23.99 -8.75
N VAL A 350 -12.86 25.26 -8.79
CA VAL A 350 -11.52 25.67 -8.34
C VAL A 350 -11.36 25.37 -6.85
N GLN A 351 -12.33 25.75 -6.02
CA GLN A 351 -12.32 25.44 -4.58
C GLN A 351 -12.30 23.93 -4.31
N PHE A 352 -13.12 23.17 -5.05
CA PHE A 352 -13.18 21.73 -4.90
C PHE A 352 -11.83 21.07 -5.21
N THR A 353 -11.25 21.35 -6.37
CA THR A 353 -9.94 20.80 -6.75
C THR A 353 -8.82 21.29 -5.83
N ARG A 354 -8.88 22.55 -5.39
CA ARG A 354 -7.96 23.11 -4.39
C ARG A 354 -8.00 22.35 -3.07
N ASN A 355 -9.19 21.99 -2.60
CA ASN A 355 -9.35 21.17 -1.40
C ASN A 355 -8.82 19.74 -1.62
N LEU A 356 -9.00 19.16 -2.82
CA LEU A 356 -8.41 17.85 -3.14
C LEU A 356 -6.88 17.89 -3.08
N VAL A 357 -6.27 18.91 -3.68
CA VAL A 357 -4.81 19.13 -3.63
C VAL A 357 -4.33 19.32 -2.20
N GLY A 358 -5.02 20.14 -1.40
CA GLY A 358 -4.66 20.36 0.01
C GLY A 358 -4.89 19.14 0.91
N SER A 359 -5.66 18.15 0.47
CA SER A 359 -5.93 16.91 1.22
C SER A 359 -4.91 15.79 0.99
N VAL A 360 -3.89 16.05 0.16
CA VAL A 360 -2.78 15.12 -0.07
C VAL A 360 -1.49 15.84 0.29
N PRO A 361 -0.46 15.10 0.74
CA PRO A 361 0.86 15.69 0.93
C PRO A 361 1.48 15.94 -0.44
N ILE A 362 0.99 16.96 -1.15
CA ILE A 362 1.28 17.23 -2.57
C ILE A 362 2.76 17.47 -2.82
N ASN A 363 3.50 17.87 -1.79
CA ASN A 363 4.92 18.17 -1.86
C ASN A 363 5.84 16.95 -1.61
N GLU A 364 5.29 15.85 -1.09
CA GLU A 364 6.03 14.58 -0.95
C GLU A 364 6.39 14.04 -2.35
N TYR A 365 7.62 13.57 -2.53
CA TYR A 365 8.19 13.24 -3.85
C TYR A 365 7.33 12.26 -4.68
N SER A 366 6.86 11.16 -4.08
CA SER A 366 6.03 10.16 -4.78
C SER A 366 4.65 10.68 -5.17
N VAL A 367 4.13 11.65 -4.43
CA VAL A 367 2.89 12.34 -4.77
C VAL A 367 3.17 13.35 -5.87
N LYS A 368 4.26 14.13 -5.80
CA LYS A 368 4.70 15.04 -6.87
C LYS A 368 4.75 14.35 -8.22
N GLU A 369 5.48 13.23 -8.33
CA GLU A 369 5.60 12.44 -9.56
C GLU A 369 4.22 12.06 -10.12
N LYS A 370 3.31 11.64 -9.25
CA LYS A 370 1.96 11.24 -9.65
C LYS A 370 1.11 12.38 -10.19
N PHE A 371 1.30 13.58 -9.66
CA PHE A 371 0.57 14.78 -10.07
C PHE A 371 1.30 15.58 -11.15
N GLN A 372 2.54 15.23 -11.49
CA GLN A 372 3.33 15.94 -12.48
C GLN A 372 2.65 15.95 -13.86
N SER A 373 2.07 14.83 -14.28
CA SER A 373 1.33 14.73 -15.55
C SER A 373 0.05 15.57 -15.61
N SER A 374 -0.43 16.08 -14.46
CA SER A 374 -1.62 16.94 -14.41
C SER A 374 -1.34 18.39 -14.84
N GLY A 375 -0.07 18.80 -14.89
CA GLY A 375 0.34 20.18 -15.17
C GLY A 375 0.08 21.15 -14.01
N ILE A 376 -0.17 20.64 -12.80
CA ILE A 376 -0.40 21.47 -11.61
C ILE A 376 0.83 22.29 -11.20
N TYR A 377 2.04 21.83 -11.56
CA TYR A 377 3.32 22.50 -11.30
C TYR A 377 3.76 23.45 -12.43
N ASP A 378 2.94 23.67 -13.46
CA ASP A 378 3.33 24.42 -14.67
C ASP A 378 3.38 25.95 -14.49
N GLY A 379 3.18 26.52 -13.30
CA GLY A 379 3.05 27.99 -13.12
C GLY A 379 1.69 28.55 -13.52
N LYS A 380 1.02 27.92 -14.49
CA LYS A 380 -0.21 28.39 -15.15
C LYS A 380 -1.42 28.52 -14.22
N TYR A 381 -1.38 27.83 -13.08
CA TYR A 381 -2.49 27.72 -12.13
C TYR A 381 -2.11 28.21 -10.73
N LYS A 382 -1.02 28.99 -10.58
CA LYS A 382 -0.54 29.53 -9.29
C LYS A 382 -1.63 30.28 -8.50
N ASP A 383 -2.53 30.99 -9.18
CA ASP A 383 -3.63 31.73 -8.54
C ASP A 383 -4.67 30.79 -7.93
N TRP A 384 -4.81 29.58 -8.48
CA TRP A 384 -5.70 28.54 -7.96
C TRP A 384 -5.02 27.75 -6.84
N TYR A 385 -3.71 27.47 -6.97
CA TYR A 385 -2.92 26.61 -6.07
C TYR A 385 -1.58 27.26 -5.62
N PRO A 386 -1.62 28.36 -4.84
CA PRO A 386 -0.42 29.16 -4.59
C PRO A 386 0.68 28.47 -3.77
N TRP A 387 0.37 27.41 -3.02
CA TRP A 387 1.35 26.68 -2.20
C TRP A 387 2.03 25.51 -2.92
N VAL A 388 1.56 25.13 -4.12
CA VAL A 388 2.12 23.99 -4.86
C VAL A 388 3.53 24.30 -5.37
N GLU A 389 3.82 25.57 -5.66
CA GLU A 389 5.11 26.01 -6.21
C GLU A 389 6.06 26.61 -5.17
N GLN A 390 5.56 27.02 -3.99
CA GLN A 390 6.38 27.68 -2.96
C GLN A 390 7.48 26.75 -2.41
N ASP A 391 7.24 25.43 -2.36
CA ASP A 391 8.20 24.44 -1.86
C ASP A 391 9.20 23.94 -2.93
N VAL A 392 9.07 24.37 -4.20
CA VAL A 392 10.01 23.98 -5.29
C VAL A 392 11.23 24.91 -5.34
N SER A 393 11.08 26.14 -4.86
CA SER A 393 12.16 27.15 -4.88
C SER A 393 13.28 26.90 -3.84
N ALA A 394 13.06 26.00 -2.87
CA ALA A 394 14.08 25.62 -1.90
C ALA A 394 15.08 24.58 -2.45
N ASP A 395 14.60 23.60 -3.23
CA ASP A 395 15.41 22.50 -3.76
C ASP A 395 16.35 22.89 -4.91
N THR A 396 16.17 24.08 -5.50
CA THR A 396 16.99 24.57 -6.63
C THR A 396 18.13 25.51 -6.20
N SER A 397 18.28 25.75 -4.88
CA SER A 397 19.29 26.67 -4.36
C SER A 397 20.66 26.02 -4.08
N ASP A 398 20.75 24.69 -4.05
CA ASP A 398 22.00 23.97 -3.72
C ASP A 398 22.83 23.54 -4.96
N GLU A 399 22.31 23.65 -6.19
CA GLU A 399 23.04 23.23 -7.40
C GLU A 399 23.87 24.35 -8.07
N ASN A 400 23.85 25.58 -7.57
CA ASN A 400 24.52 26.73 -8.23
C ASN A 400 25.73 27.32 -7.50
N SER A 401 26.30 26.63 -6.50
CA SER A 401 27.51 27.10 -5.81
C SER A 401 28.72 26.19 -5.99
N GLU A 402 28.98 25.69 -7.20
CA GLU A 402 30.26 25.03 -7.51
C GLU A 402 30.58 25.08 -9.01
N SER A 403 30.87 26.28 -9.53
CA SER A 403 31.80 26.45 -10.68
C SER A 403 32.12 27.92 -10.93
N SER A 404 33.08 28.45 -10.17
CA SER A 404 33.90 29.56 -10.68
C SER A 404 35.24 29.52 -9.98
N ASN A 405 36.18 28.75 -10.54
CA ASN A 405 37.62 28.95 -10.38
C ASN A 405 38.37 28.03 -11.33
N SER A 406 38.70 28.57 -12.51
CA SER A 406 40.02 28.48 -13.17
C SER A 406 39.83 28.86 -14.63
N ASP A 407 40.46 29.95 -15.04
CA ASP A 407 41.34 29.95 -16.22
C ASP A 407 41.91 31.36 -16.40
N SER A 408 43.17 31.50 -16.01
CA SER A 408 44.05 32.59 -16.42
C SER A 408 45.45 32.01 -16.62
N GLU A 409 45.76 31.69 -17.88
CA GLU A 409 47.08 31.86 -18.50
C GLU A 409 46.89 32.55 -19.85
#